data_AF-A0AAW9C8D0-F1
#
_entry.id   AF-A0AAW9C8D0-F1
#
_cell.length_a   1.000
_cell.length_b   1.000
_cell.length_c   1.000
_cell.angle_alpha   90.00
_cell.angle_beta   90.00
_cell.angle_gamma   90.00
#
_symmetry.space_group_name_H-M   'P 1'
#
loop_
_entity.id
_entity.type
_entity.pdbx_description
1 polymer ?
#
loop_
_entity_poly.entity_id
_entity_poly.type
_entity_poly.pdbx_seq_one_letter_code
_entity_poly.pdbx_strand_id
1 'polypeptide(L)'
;MMRFTSAYGLFLATSVLLPSYGYALEANDVTRVDWDKDNTVHMGSSINTVYRIMMAGGSRNDLWLNIDCNTQTKTLLYMNLQTPVGKDLRVYGSRSIGRYIPGIPFEPDADSLMSTDPALNICQQKIPQPRWVGLSLPDKNADQLFIDLSSSYRQGSLLKLRLGTDYAQIHRDEKYTAPYDFRIQQMQVNCHNHRARIERTFSLNGSVVSDNSITTDANFSPLSKPLIAPIKTLCSLKDLNQFTGFGPRVERQKTAAEAPLTLPDFTQNDPSALARYPLAESVNKTIRQVLDDTNSTPTFSRLTFTQVWPGPDDSSAQTRIDRLPDGSTLTLDTLILKGIPFYIQYQRLFNLVNLKEWDSMQNSPLISQSLETDFNAAPIVGKQYRWLALMQNAQDAPKSKSKRQVCLVESTWHDASMLNEKFLGRYLELSCTDDRGDGKAMSSDYAWLEDLRIFIRIGYQEDGKKKRFMFKEVEIIR
;
A
#
# COMPACT_ATOMS: atom_id res chain seq x y z
N MET A 1 -3.44 40.59 9.53
CA MET A 1 -4.43 39.65 8.98
C MET A 1 -3.72 38.34 8.72
N MET A 2 -3.71 37.46 9.73
CA MET A 2 -3.06 36.14 9.70
C MET A 2 -4.03 35.12 9.09
N ARG A 3 -3.61 34.44 8.03
CA ARG A 3 -4.23 33.21 7.54
C ARG A 3 -3.40 32.04 8.08
N PHE A 4 -3.94 31.32 9.05
CA PHE A 4 -3.38 30.06 9.52
C PHE A 4 -3.91 28.94 8.62
N THR A 5 -3.02 28.27 7.90
CA THR A 5 -3.29 27.02 7.18
C THR A 5 -2.88 25.86 8.07
N SER A 6 -3.88 25.11 8.55
CA SER A 6 -3.74 23.95 9.43
C SER A 6 -3.20 22.73 8.66
N ALA A 7 -2.24 22.02 9.27
CA ALA A 7 -1.66 20.77 8.79
C ALA A 7 -2.50 19.57 9.25
N TYR A 8 -2.53 18.48 8.46
CA TYR A 8 -3.46 17.35 8.65
C TYR A 8 -2.75 16.10 9.22
N GLY A 9 -3.37 15.45 10.22
CA GLY A 9 -2.94 14.24 10.98
C GLY A 9 -3.43 12.87 10.41
N LEU A 10 -2.70 11.76 10.67
CA LEU A 10 -2.75 10.48 9.90
C LEU A 10 -3.40 9.37 10.72
N PHE A 11 -4.52 8.83 10.25
CA PHE A 11 -5.10 7.59 10.75
C PHE A 11 -5.15 6.55 9.61
N LEU A 12 -4.62 5.36 9.86
CA LEU A 12 -4.79 4.22 8.98
C LEU A 12 -6.19 3.64 9.15
N ALA A 13 -7.05 3.89 8.18
CA ALA A 13 -8.28 3.14 8.00
C ALA A 13 -7.99 1.89 7.15
N THR A 14 -7.47 0.84 7.78
CA THR A 14 -7.74 -0.52 7.29
C THR A 14 -8.76 -1.14 8.23
N SER A 15 -10.03 -0.92 7.86
CA SER A 15 -11.25 -1.63 8.28
C SER A 15 -11.62 -1.67 9.78
N VAL A 16 -11.69 -0.54 10.48
CA VAL A 16 -12.29 -0.42 11.83
C VAL A 16 -12.71 1.04 12.06
N LEU A 17 -13.98 1.31 12.43
CA LEU A 17 -14.34 2.56 13.13
C LEU A 17 -14.68 2.17 14.57
N LEU A 18 -13.72 2.40 15.44
CA LEU A 18 -13.89 2.59 16.88
C LEU A 18 -13.60 4.08 17.14
N PRO A 19 -14.14 4.68 18.22
CA PRO A 19 -14.17 6.13 18.37
C PRO A 19 -12.76 6.62 18.69
N SER A 20 -12.03 7.08 17.68
CA SER A 20 -10.79 7.81 17.89
C SER A 20 -11.15 9.27 18.13
N TYR A 21 -11.00 9.68 19.40
CA TYR A 21 -10.94 11.09 19.78
C TYR A 21 -9.94 11.82 18.89
N GLY A 22 -10.43 12.86 18.23
CA GLY A 22 -9.66 13.72 17.35
C GLY A 22 -8.54 14.44 18.12
N TYR A 23 -7.37 14.48 17.51
CA TYR A 23 -6.38 15.52 17.75
C TYR A 23 -5.81 15.90 16.38
N ALA A 24 -6.10 17.14 15.97
CA ALA A 24 -5.41 17.79 14.87
C ALA A 24 -3.93 17.88 15.23
N LEU A 25 -3.05 17.43 14.33
CA LEU A 25 -1.61 17.69 14.42
C LEU A 25 -1.35 19.02 13.72
N GLU A 26 -1.08 20.07 14.47
CA GLU A 26 -0.69 21.36 13.90
C GLU A 26 0.64 21.22 13.14
N ALA A 27 0.96 22.20 12.27
CA ALA A 27 2.28 22.31 11.63
C ALA A 27 3.47 22.43 12.61
N ASN A 28 3.21 22.40 13.92
CA ASN A 28 4.14 22.47 15.03
C ASN A 28 4.63 21.10 15.55
N ASP A 29 4.31 20.00 14.87
CA ASP A 29 4.60 18.66 15.39
C ASP A 29 5.92 18.01 14.95
N VAL A 30 6.69 18.56 14.00
CA VAL A 30 8.04 18.02 13.72
C VAL A 30 9.00 18.55 14.77
N THR A 31 9.47 17.66 15.65
CA THR A 31 10.41 18.05 16.73
C THR A 31 11.86 17.95 16.30
N ARG A 32 12.16 17.05 15.35
CA ARG A 32 13.53 16.79 14.90
C ARG A 32 13.55 16.08 13.56
N VAL A 33 14.53 16.43 12.74
CA VAL A 33 14.85 15.71 11.50
C VAL A 33 16.31 15.29 11.57
N ASP A 34 16.58 14.00 11.42
CA ASP A 34 17.93 13.46 11.38
C ASP A 34 18.23 12.84 10.03
N TRP A 35 19.44 13.05 9.53
CA TRP A 35 19.97 12.25 8.44
C TRP A 35 20.44 10.87 8.94
N ASP A 36 19.94 9.81 8.32
CA ASP A 36 20.37 8.43 8.58
C ASP A 36 21.56 8.03 7.69
N LYS A 37 22.76 8.30 8.20
CA LYS A 37 24.04 8.03 7.53
C LYS A 37 24.22 6.58 7.11
N ASP A 38 23.72 5.64 7.91
CA ASP A 38 23.87 4.21 7.63
C ASP A 38 23.00 3.76 6.44
N ASN A 39 21.88 4.43 6.23
CA ASN A 39 20.96 4.23 5.09
C ASN A 39 21.24 5.23 3.95
N THR A 40 22.53 5.55 3.72
CA THR A 40 22.96 6.41 2.62
C THR A 40 23.83 5.65 1.62
N VAL A 41 23.45 5.74 0.35
CA VAL A 41 24.10 5.05 -0.77
C VAL A 41 24.29 6.02 -1.93
N HIS A 42 25.54 6.22 -2.30
CA HIS A 42 25.93 6.95 -3.50
C HIS A 42 25.89 6.01 -4.71
N MET A 43 25.22 6.39 -5.78
CA MET A 43 25.20 5.66 -7.05
C MET A 43 25.18 6.64 -8.24
N GLY A 44 26.21 6.57 -9.08
CA GLY A 44 26.36 7.51 -10.20
C GLY A 44 26.62 8.94 -9.70
N SER A 45 25.90 9.92 -10.26
CA SER A 45 25.91 11.32 -9.80
C SER A 45 25.01 11.60 -8.60
N SER A 46 24.24 10.61 -8.16
CA SER A 46 23.15 10.80 -7.20
C SER A 46 23.37 10.08 -5.89
N ILE A 47 22.77 10.62 -4.83
CA ILE A 47 22.82 10.07 -3.48
C ILE A 47 21.41 9.68 -3.06
N ASN A 48 21.24 8.41 -2.71
CA ASN A 48 20.04 7.89 -2.07
C ASN A 48 20.22 7.95 -0.56
N THR A 49 19.26 8.53 0.14
CA THR A 49 19.38 8.84 1.57
C THR A 49 18.04 8.83 2.26
N VAL A 50 18.08 8.76 3.59
CA VAL A 50 16.90 8.78 4.46
C VAL A 50 17.01 9.91 5.46
N TYR A 51 15.90 10.63 5.61
CA TYR A 51 15.67 11.52 6.73
C TYR A 51 14.68 10.88 7.69
N ARG A 52 15.07 10.76 8.96
CA ARG A 52 14.20 10.32 10.05
C ARG A 52 13.52 11.54 10.64
N ILE A 53 12.21 11.60 10.53
CA ILE A 53 11.37 12.70 10.99
C ILE A 53 10.69 12.24 12.28
N MET A 54 11.02 12.92 13.38
CA MET A 54 10.43 12.70 14.70
C MET A 54 9.29 13.68 14.93
N MET A 55 8.14 13.14 15.29
CA MET A 55 6.94 13.93 15.59
C MET A 55 6.80 14.16 17.10
N ALA A 56 6.13 15.23 17.53
CA ALA A 56 5.89 15.58 18.93
C ALA A 56 5.06 14.51 19.65
N GLY A 57 4.16 13.83 18.93
CA GLY A 57 3.45 12.65 19.40
C GLY A 57 4.29 11.36 19.51
N GLY A 58 5.62 11.45 19.38
CA GLY A 58 6.55 10.32 19.53
C GLY A 58 6.63 9.37 18.33
N SER A 59 5.80 9.58 17.29
CA SER A 59 5.89 8.78 16.06
C SER A 59 7.15 9.12 15.27
N ARG A 60 7.70 8.10 14.59
CA ARG A 60 8.87 8.23 13.73
C ARG A 60 8.50 7.85 12.31
N ASN A 61 8.84 8.73 11.37
CA ASN A 61 8.67 8.50 9.94
C ASN A 61 10.04 8.55 9.25
N ASP A 62 10.22 7.74 8.20
CA ASP A 62 11.42 7.79 7.37
C ASP A 62 11.05 8.33 5.98
N LEU A 63 11.79 9.33 5.49
CA LEU A 63 11.63 9.96 4.17
C LEU A 63 12.82 9.58 3.28
N TRP A 64 12.58 8.75 2.25
CA TRP A 64 13.60 8.34 1.29
C TRP A 64 13.66 9.30 0.10
N LEU A 65 14.84 9.89 -0.11
CA LEU A 65 15.11 10.77 -1.24
C LEU A 65 16.26 10.24 -2.10
N ASN A 66 16.18 10.51 -3.40
CA ASN A 66 17.34 10.55 -4.29
C ASN A 66 17.68 12.03 -4.58
N ILE A 67 18.95 12.38 -4.48
CA ILE A 67 19.44 13.75 -4.65
C ILE A 67 20.56 13.74 -5.68
N ASP A 68 20.39 14.45 -6.79
CA ASP A 68 21.49 14.73 -7.72
C ASP A 68 22.18 16.02 -7.30
N CYS A 69 23.44 15.92 -6.88
CA CYS A 69 24.18 17.08 -6.36
C CYS A 69 24.70 18.04 -7.43
N ASN A 70 24.73 17.62 -8.69
CA ASN A 70 25.10 18.50 -9.80
C ASN A 70 23.94 19.44 -10.14
N THR A 71 22.70 18.94 -10.12
CA THR A 71 21.51 19.73 -10.45
C THR A 71 20.75 20.24 -9.22
N GLN A 72 21.12 19.78 -8.02
CA GLN A 72 20.39 19.99 -6.76
C GLN A 72 18.95 19.46 -6.77
N THR A 73 18.60 18.60 -7.74
CA THR A 73 17.25 18.04 -7.85
C THR A 73 17.03 16.97 -6.79
N LYS A 74 15.90 17.05 -6.08
CA LYS A 74 15.47 16.06 -5.09
C LYS A 74 14.26 15.30 -5.64
N THR A 75 14.30 13.98 -5.52
CA THR A 75 13.22 13.08 -5.90
C THR A 75 12.75 12.31 -4.66
N LEU A 76 11.47 12.44 -4.32
CA LEU A 76 10.83 11.62 -3.29
C LEU A 76 10.61 10.21 -3.83
N LEU A 77 11.26 9.23 -3.19
CA LEU A 77 11.16 7.82 -3.56
C LEU A 77 9.97 7.19 -2.84
N TYR A 78 10.06 7.14 -1.51
CA TYR A 78 9.00 6.65 -0.65
C TYR A 78 9.13 7.15 0.79
N MET A 79 8.09 6.94 1.58
CA MET A 79 8.06 7.19 3.02
C MET A 79 7.71 5.91 3.76
N ASN A 80 8.32 5.69 4.92
CA ASN A 80 7.83 4.74 5.91
C ASN A 80 7.14 5.53 7.00
N LEU A 81 5.84 5.32 7.16
CA LEU A 81 5.02 6.02 8.12
C LEU A 81 4.63 5.06 9.23
N GLN A 82 4.95 5.43 10.47
CA GLN A 82 4.47 4.68 11.62
C GLN A 82 3.08 5.19 12.00
N THR A 83 2.15 4.26 12.19
CA THR A 83 0.75 4.63 12.43
C THR A 83 0.41 4.56 13.90
N PRO A 84 -0.67 5.23 14.35
CA PRO A 84 -1.04 5.24 15.77
C PRO A 84 -1.26 3.86 16.37
N VAL A 85 -1.63 2.87 15.54
CA VAL A 85 -1.81 1.46 15.93
C VAL A 85 -0.51 0.63 15.83
N GLY A 86 0.63 1.29 15.65
CA GLY A 86 1.96 0.66 15.60
C GLY A 86 2.29 -0.08 14.30
N LYS A 87 1.48 0.07 13.23
CA LYS A 87 1.78 -0.53 11.91
C LYS A 87 2.64 0.40 11.07
N ASP A 88 3.61 -0.17 10.35
CA ASP A 88 4.41 0.55 9.37
C ASP A 88 3.73 0.54 8.00
N LEU A 89 3.63 1.71 7.38
CA LEU A 89 3.07 1.92 6.06
C LEU A 89 4.15 2.41 5.11
N ARG A 90 4.33 1.77 3.95
CA ARG A 90 5.21 2.27 2.89
C ARG A 90 4.40 3.06 1.87
N VAL A 91 4.79 4.30 1.58
CA VAL A 91 4.13 5.21 0.63
C VAL A 91 5.11 5.66 -0.45
N TYR A 92 4.95 5.20 -1.68
CA TYR A 92 5.74 5.58 -2.84
C TYR A 92 5.21 6.84 -3.53
N GLY A 93 6.13 7.71 -3.96
CA GLY A 93 5.85 8.89 -4.79
C GLY A 93 4.66 9.73 -4.31
N SER A 94 4.52 9.86 -2.99
CA SER A 94 3.43 10.50 -2.22
C SER A 94 2.00 9.97 -2.38
N ARG A 95 1.73 8.99 -3.25
CA ARG A 95 0.35 8.60 -3.59
C ARG A 95 0.07 7.10 -3.74
N SER A 96 1.06 6.23 -3.55
CA SER A 96 0.90 4.78 -3.72
C SER A 96 1.35 4.04 -2.47
N ILE A 97 0.44 3.33 -1.82
CA ILE A 97 0.71 2.67 -0.54
C ILE A 97 0.89 1.18 -0.72
N GLY A 98 1.94 0.63 -0.10
CA GLY A 98 2.26 -0.79 -0.19
C GLY A 98 2.62 -1.24 -1.61
N ARG A 99 2.93 -0.29 -2.50
CA ARG A 99 3.20 -0.59 -3.90
C ARG A 99 4.09 0.44 -4.55
N TYR A 100 5.07 -0.05 -5.29
CA TYR A 100 5.99 0.81 -6.03
C TYR A 100 5.30 1.63 -7.10
N ILE A 101 5.63 2.92 -7.10
CA ILE A 101 5.58 3.80 -8.27
C ILE A 101 6.94 4.50 -8.38
N PRO A 102 7.32 4.99 -9.57
CA PRO A 102 8.52 5.82 -9.71
C PRO A 102 8.48 7.03 -8.78
N GLY A 103 9.67 7.48 -8.37
CA GLY A 103 9.81 8.67 -7.54
C GLY A 103 9.28 9.93 -8.25
N ILE A 104 8.88 10.92 -7.45
CA ILE A 104 8.36 12.20 -7.94
C ILE A 104 9.27 13.35 -7.52
N PRO A 105 9.29 14.47 -8.25
CA PRO A 105 9.97 15.68 -7.80
C PRO A 105 9.55 16.07 -6.38
N PHE A 106 10.50 16.49 -5.56
CA PHE A 106 10.28 16.90 -4.18
C PHE A 106 10.96 18.22 -3.91
N GLU A 107 10.18 19.20 -3.45
CA GLU A 107 10.71 20.46 -2.96
C GLU A 107 10.26 20.63 -1.51
N PRO A 108 11.20 20.69 -0.55
CA PRO A 108 10.85 20.99 0.83
C PRO A 108 10.41 22.45 0.97
N ASP A 109 9.53 22.73 1.93
CA ASP A 109 9.16 24.11 2.25
C ASP A 109 10.40 24.94 2.59
N ALA A 110 10.41 26.21 2.16
CA ALA A 110 11.56 27.11 2.29
C ALA A 110 12.05 27.24 3.75
N ASP A 111 11.12 27.23 4.70
CA ASP A 111 11.41 27.39 6.12
C ASP A 111 11.59 26.04 6.87
N SER A 112 11.53 24.92 6.16
CA SER A 112 11.71 23.60 6.79
C SER A 112 13.17 23.36 7.20
N LEU A 113 13.37 22.47 8.19
CA LEU A 113 14.73 22.05 8.60
C LEU A 113 15.54 21.48 7.43
N MET A 114 14.90 20.79 6.49
CA MET A 114 15.57 20.22 5.30
C MET A 114 16.06 21.29 4.31
N SER A 115 15.54 22.51 4.39
CA SER A 115 15.98 23.67 3.60
C SER A 115 16.97 24.54 4.36
N THR A 116 16.85 24.63 5.68
CA THR A 116 17.56 25.61 6.51
C THR A 116 18.75 25.04 7.28
N ASP A 117 18.77 23.74 7.60
CA ASP A 117 19.86 23.10 8.35
C ASP A 117 20.97 22.58 7.41
N PRO A 118 22.21 23.13 7.45
CA PRO A 118 23.32 22.64 6.65
C PRO A 118 23.71 21.19 6.91
N ALA A 119 23.46 20.66 8.11
CA ALA A 119 23.73 19.26 8.43
C ALA A 119 22.82 18.29 7.65
N LEU A 120 21.67 18.77 7.19
CA LEU A 120 20.73 18.03 6.36
C LEU A 120 20.98 18.22 4.85
N ASN A 121 21.90 19.12 4.47
CA ASN A 121 22.34 19.26 3.08
C ASN A 121 23.35 18.17 2.71
N ILE A 122 22.83 17.09 2.12
CA ILE A 122 23.58 15.88 1.75
C ILE A 122 24.70 16.14 0.75
N CYS A 123 24.51 17.10 -0.16
CA CYS A 123 25.50 17.44 -1.17
C CYS A 123 26.74 18.14 -0.60
N GLN A 124 26.64 18.69 0.61
CA GLN A 124 27.77 19.27 1.33
C GLN A 124 28.43 18.25 2.29
N GLN A 125 27.85 17.06 2.45
CA GLN A 125 28.40 16.01 3.30
C GLN A 125 29.51 15.22 2.60
N LYS A 126 30.50 14.77 3.37
CA LYS A 126 31.57 13.90 2.87
C LYS A 126 31.08 12.48 2.71
N ILE A 127 30.42 12.19 1.59
CA ILE A 127 29.92 10.84 1.26
C ILE A 127 30.85 10.24 0.19
N PRO A 128 31.52 9.11 0.46
CA PRO A 128 32.48 8.54 -0.47
C PRO A 128 31.81 8.11 -1.78
N GLN A 129 32.46 8.40 -2.89
CA GLN A 129 32.11 7.85 -4.20
C GLN A 129 32.41 6.35 -4.20
N PRO A 130 31.48 5.49 -4.67
CA PRO A 130 31.66 4.06 -4.60
C PRO A 130 32.72 3.61 -5.60
N ARG A 131 33.60 2.70 -5.17
CA ARG A 131 34.59 2.05 -6.04
C ARG A 131 34.23 0.58 -6.19
N TRP A 132 33.31 0.31 -7.11
CA TRP A 132 32.83 -1.04 -7.41
C TRP A 132 33.89 -1.85 -8.17
N VAL A 133 34.35 -2.94 -7.57
CA VAL A 133 35.30 -3.89 -8.16
C VAL A 133 34.69 -5.30 -8.16
N GLY A 134 34.78 -6.01 -9.29
CA GLY A 134 34.21 -7.35 -9.46
C GLY A 134 34.81 -8.35 -8.47
N LEU A 135 33.96 -9.02 -7.71
CA LEU A 135 34.31 -10.10 -6.76
C LEU A 135 34.36 -11.47 -7.42
N SER A 136 33.62 -11.64 -8.51
CA SER A 136 33.55 -12.86 -9.29
C SER A 136 33.42 -12.54 -10.77
N LEU A 137 33.67 -13.53 -11.61
CA LEU A 137 33.17 -13.52 -12.98
C LEU A 137 31.63 -13.57 -12.98
N PRO A 138 30.97 -13.12 -14.06
CA PRO A 138 29.54 -13.31 -14.24
C PRO A 138 29.16 -14.79 -14.14
N ASP A 139 28.01 -15.08 -13.53
CA ASP A 139 27.48 -16.43 -13.44
C ASP A 139 26.77 -16.86 -14.73
N LYS A 140 26.11 -18.03 -14.71
CA LYS A 140 25.38 -18.57 -15.85
C LYS A 140 24.20 -17.69 -16.32
N ASN A 141 23.68 -16.83 -15.45
CA ASN A 141 22.62 -15.87 -15.75
C ASN A 141 23.19 -14.49 -16.13
N ALA A 142 24.52 -14.38 -16.21
CA ALA A 142 25.27 -13.14 -16.39
C ALA A 142 25.12 -12.12 -15.24
N ASP A 143 24.74 -12.60 -14.06
CA ASP A 143 24.75 -11.81 -12.82
C ASP A 143 26.18 -11.76 -12.27
N GLN A 144 26.59 -10.62 -11.73
CA GLN A 144 27.96 -10.44 -11.24
C GLN A 144 28.01 -9.78 -9.87
N LEU A 145 28.89 -10.30 -9.01
CA LEU A 145 29.14 -9.77 -7.67
C LEU A 145 30.24 -8.71 -7.70
N PHE A 146 30.06 -7.66 -6.90
CA PHE A 146 30.98 -6.54 -6.74
C PHE A 146 31.19 -6.21 -5.26
N ILE A 147 32.31 -5.58 -4.95
CA ILE A 147 32.60 -4.93 -3.67
C ILE A 147 32.80 -3.44 -3.89
N ASP A 148 32.20 -2.61 -3.05
CA ASP A 148 32.54 -1.19 -2.96
C ASP A 148 33.72 -1.02 -2.00
N LEU A 149 34.91 -0.83 -2.55
CA LEU A 149 36.14 -0.69 -1.77
C LEU A 149 36.21 0.66 -1.01
N SER A 150 35.46 1.67 -1.44
CA SER A 150 35.40 2.96 -0.74
C SER A 150 34.59 2.89 0.57
N SER A 151 33.66 1.95 0.65
CA SER A 151 32.77 1.76 1.81
C SER A 151 33.00 0.44 2.57
N SER A 152 34.05 -0.30 2.21
CA SER A 152 34.40 -1.59 2.84
C SER A 152 35.73 -1.48 3.58
N TYR A 153 35.79 -2.03 4.79
CA TYR A 153 37.01 -1.97 5.61
C TYR A 153 37.14 -3.14 6.58
N ARG A 154 38.37 -3.37 7.04
CA ARG A 154 38.69 -4.36 8.08
C ARG A 154 38.66 -3.72 9.46
N GLN A 155 38.04 -4.39 10.42
CA GLN A 155 38.05 -4.03 11.84
C GLN A 155 38.43 -5.27 12.66
N GLY A 156 39.72 -5.46 12.91
CA GLY A 156 40.25 -6.66 13.55
C GLY A 156 39.96 -7.93 12.75
N SER A 157 39.29 -8.90 13.37
CA SER A 157 38.85 -10.15 12.73
C SER A 157 37.57 -10.03 11.90
N LEU A 158 36.91 -8.86 11.93
CA LEU A 158 35.71 -8.59 11.16
C LEU A 158 36.03 -7.81 9.88
N LEU A 159 35.32 -8.13 8.80
CA LEU A 159 35.20 -7.26 7.65
C LEU A 159 33.82 -6.62 7.65
N LYS A 160 33.75 -5.30 7.48
CA LYS A 160 32.52 -4.60 7.15
C LYS A 160 32.53 -4.32 5.66
N LEU A 161 31.60 -4.94 4.96
CA LEU A 161 31.59 -4.99 3.51
C LEU A 161 30.31 -4.37 2.96
N ARG A 162 30.45 -3.60 1.89
CA ARG A 162 29.35 -3.21 1.01
C ARG A 162 29.48 -3.97 -0.29
N LEU A 163 28.62 -4.96 -0.48
CA LEU A 163 28.60 -5.84 -1.63
C LEU A 163 27.48 -5.45 -2.58
N GLY A 164 27.72 -5.57 -3.88
CA GLY A 164 26.75 -5.32 -4.94
C GLY A 164 26.50 -6.58 -5.74
N THR A 165 25.26 -6.85 -6.10
CA THR A 165 24.91 -7.85 -7.13
C THR A 165 24.32 -7.10 -8.32
N ASP A 166 25.01 -7.12 -9.45
CA ASP A 166 24.52 -6.61 -10.73
C ASP A 166 23.81 -7.72 -11.47
N TYR A 167 22.48 -7.62 -11.54
CA TYR A 167 21.67 -8.58 -12.27
C TYR A 167 21.70 -8.27 -13.76
N ALA A 168 21.68 -9.30 -14.60
CA ALA A 168 21.59 -9.12 -16.06
C ALA A 168 20.22 -8.59 -16.50
N GLN A 169 19.19 -8.78 -15.68
CA GLN A 169 17.81 -8.38 -15.95
C GLN A 169 17.22 -7.54 -14.81
N ILE A 170 16.13 -6.82 -15.09
CA ILE A 170 15.38 -6.06 -14.10
C ILE A 170 14.34 -7.00 -13.47
N HIS A 171 14.52 -7.31 -12.20
CA HIS A 171 13.62 -8.10 -11.38
C HIS A 171 12.65 -7.21 -10.60
N ARG A 172 11.70 -7.80 -9.86
CA ARG A 172 10.81 -7.08 -8.96
C ARG A 172 10.82 -7.71 -7.58
N ASP A 173 10.75 -6.88 -6.53
CA ASP A 173 10.60 -7.39 -5.17
C ASP A 173 9.18 -7.97 -4.96
N GLU A 174 9.07 -8.94 -4.06
CA GLU A 174 7.81 -9.66 -3.82
C GLU A 174 6.74 -8.81 -3.14
N LYS A 175 7.15 -7.90 -2.24
CA LYS A 175 6.25 -7.18 -1.33
C LYS A 175 5.59 -5.99 -2.00
N TYR A 176 6.36 -5.17 -2.70
CA TYR A 176 5.93 -3.91 -3.28
C TYR A 176 5.98 -3.89 -4.80
N THR A 177 6.49 -4.97 -5.43
CA THR A 177 6.73 -5.06 -6.88
C THR A 177 7.69 -3.99 -7.42
N ALA A 178 8.53 -3.43 -6.55
CA ALA A 178 9.55 -2.45 -6.89
C ALA A 178 10.62 -3.07 -7.78
N PRO A 179 10.91 -2.46 -8.94
CA PRO A 179 11.90 -2.98 -9.86
C PRO A 179 13.29 -2.88 -9.24
N TYR A 180 14.16 -3.84 -9.52
CA TYR A 180 15.56 -3.73 -9.19
C TYR A 180 16.43 -4.48 -10.20
N ASP A 181 17.59 -3.92 -10.49
CA ASP A 181 18.60 -4.48 -11.37
C ASP A 181 19.99 -4.49 -10.73
N PHE A 182 20.11 -3.84 -9.57
CA PHE A 182 21.28 -3.87 -8.71
C PHE A 182 20.84 -3.99 -7.25
N ARG A 183 21.47 -4.87 -6.48
CA ARG A 183 21.20 -5.03 -5.04
C ARG A 183 22.47 -4.81 -4.23
N ILE A 184 22.43 -3.88 -3.29
CA ILE A 184 23.52 -3.60 -2.37
C ILE A 184 23.22 -4.22 -1.03
N GLN A 185 24.19 -4.94 -0.47
CA GLN A 185 24.13 -5.51 0.87
C GLN A 185 25.26 -4.91 1.71
N GLN A 186 24.90 -4.34 2.87
CA GLN A 186 25.86 -4.03 3.91
C GLN A 186 25.89 -5.20 4.89
N MET A 187 27.06 -5.80 5.07
CA MET A 187 27.22 -6.98 5.89
C MET A 187 28.49 -6.95 6.72
N GLN A 188 28.48 -7.70 7.82
CA GLN A 188 29.68 -8.01 8.59
C GLN A 188 30.05 -9.47 8.37
N VAL A 189 31.34 -9.73 8.19
CA VAL A 189 31.91 -11.08 8.04
C VAL A 189 32.90 -11.31 9.15
N ASN A 190 32.79 -12.44 9.84
CA ASN A 190 33.81 -12.92 10.77
C ASN A 190 34.79 -13.82 10.01
N CYS A 191 36.03 -13.35 9.86
CA CYS A 191 37.06 -14.08 9.10
C CYS A 191 37.61 -15.32 9.80
N HIS A 192 37.33 -15.52 11.09
CA HIS A 192 37.77 -16.72 11.80
C HIS A 192 36.89 -17.94 11.46
N ASN A 193 35.57 -17.73 11.38
CA ASN A 193 34.60 -18.80 11.14
C ASN A 193 33.85 -18.67 9.80
N HIS A 194 34.20 -17.67 8.99
CA HIS A 194 33.60 -17.36 7.69
C HIS A 194 32.06 -17.27 7.70
N ARG A 195 31.49 -16.80 8.81
CA ARG A 195 30.06 -16.49 8.91
C ARG A 195 29.84 -15.01 8.65
N ALA A 196 28.67 -14.67 8.15
CA ALA A 196 28.28 -13.29 7.90
C ALA A 196 26.90 -12.96 8.44
N ARG A 197 26.65 -11.68 8.67
CA ARG A 197 25.31 -11.13 8.92
C ARG A 197 25.06 -9.98 7.97
N ILE A 198 23.90 -9.97 7.33
CA ILE A 198 23.45 -8.85 6.50
C ILE A 198 22.70 -7.90 7.41
N GLU A 199 23.13 -6.65 7.47
CA GLU A 199 22.51 -5.62 8.32
C GLU A 199 21.47 -4.84 7.54
N ARG A 200 21.78 -4.54 6.26
CA ARG A 200 20.93 -3.76 5.37
C ARG A 200 21.01 -4.26 3.94
N THR A 201 19.89 -4.17 3.24
CA THR A 201 19.81 -4.41 1.81
C THR A 201 19.11 -3.22 1.15
N PHE A 202 19.66 -2.77 0.03
CA PHE A 202 19.08 -1.75 -0.84
C PHE A 202 18.87 -2.39 -2.21
N SER A 203 17.65 -2.32 -2.72
CA SER A 203 17.30 -2.68 -4.08
C SER A 203 17.28 -1.39 -4.90
N LEU A 204 18.00 -1.38 -6.04
CA LEU A 204 18.13 -0.22 -6.90
C LEU A 204 17.62 -0.56 -8.30
N ASN A 205 16.94 0.41 -8.91
CA ASN A 205 16.61 0.42 -10.33
C ASN A 205 17.39 1.56 -10.98
N GLY A 206 18.44 1.24 -11.72
CA GLY A 206 19.42 2.22 -12.18
C GLY A 206 20.17 2.84 -10.99
N SER A 207 20.15 4.17 -10.85
CA SER A 207 20.80 4.90 -9.75
C SER A 207 19.92 5.09 -8.51
N VAL A 208 18.65 4.71 -8.56
CA VAL A 208 17.65 5.06 -7.54
C VAL A 208 17.28 3.86 -6.68
N VAL A 209 17.23 4.04 -5.37
CA VAL A 209 16.72 3.02 -4.43
C VAL A 209 15.22 2.86 -4.63
N SER A 210 14.79 1.64 -4.96
CA SER A 210 13.38 1.28 -5.16
C SER A 210 12.79 0.59 -3.94
N ASP A 211 13.62 -0.08 -3.14
CA ASP A 211 13.21 -0.69 -1.88
C ASP A 211 14.40 -0.87 -0.92
N ASN A 212 14.10 -0.99 0.38
CA ASN A 212 15.10 -1.29 1.40
C ASN A 212 14.56 -2.22 2.50
N SER A 213 15.47 -3.00 3.06
CA SER A 213 15.24 -3.82 4.26
C SER A 213 16.37 -3.64 5.27
N ILE A 214 16.02 -3.56 6.55
CA ILE A 214 16.96 -3.50 7.68
C ILE A 214 16.70 -4.73 8.55
N THR A 215 17.76 -5.43 8.94
CA THR A 215 17.67 -6.56 9.87
C THR A 215 18.31 -6.17 11.20
N THR A 216 17.48 -5.74 12.15
CA THR A 216 17.92 -5.51 13.54
C THR A 216 18.37 -6.84 14.16
N ASP A 217 19.49 -6.81 14.87
CA ASP A 217 20.05 -7.97 15.59
C ASP A 217 20.31 -9.21 14.72
N ALA A 218 20.74 -8.98 13.47
CA ALA A 218 21.08 -10.06 12.54
C ALA A 218 22.14 -11.02 13.14
N ASN A 219 21.79 -12.31 13.21
CA ASN A 219 22.71 -13.35 13.63
C ASN A 219 23.71 -13.68 12.53
N PHE A 220 24.95 -13.98 12.93
CA PHE A 220 25.93 -14.54 12.01
C PHE A 220 25.42 -15.88 11.47
N SER A 221 25.44 -16.07 10.15
CA SER A 221 24.96 -17.26 9.44
C SER A 221 26.00 -17.69 8.41
N PRO A 222 25.96 -18.95 7.93
CA PRO A 222 26.82 -19.38 6.83
C PRO A 222 26.65 -18.50 5.59
N LEU A 223 27.74 -18.21 4.90
CA LEU A 223 27.72 -17.49 3.63
C LEU A 223 26.95 -18.27 2.55
N SER A 224 26.26 -17.54 1.66
CA SER A 224 25.71 -18.15 0.45
C SER A 224 26.83 -18.69 -0.44
N LYS A 225 26.57 -19.78 -1.16
CA LYS A 225 27.58 -20.47 -1.99
C LYS A 225 28.41 -19.52 -2.88
N PRO A 226 27.81 -18.53 -3.59
CA PRO A 226 28.58 -17.63 -4.45
C PRO A 226 29.59 -16.75 -3.71
N LEU A 227 29.37 -16.48 -2.41
CA LEU A 227 30.21 -15.60 -1.60
C LEU A 227 31.35 -16.33 -0.89
N ILE A 228 31.31 -17.66 -0.76
CA ILE A 228 32.29 -18.41 0.05
C ILE A 228 33.74 -18.15 -0.41
N ALA A 229 34.03 -18.37 -1.70
CA ALA A 229 35.39 -18.19 -2.22
C ALA A 229 35.84 -16.72 -2.24
N PRO A 230 35.05 -15.76 -2.77
CA PRO A 230 35.42 -14.35 -2.73
C PRO A 230 35.70 -13.84 -1.32
N ILE A 231 34.86 -14.21 -0.35
CA ILE A 231 35.02 -13.74 1.03
C ILE A 231 36.24 -14.35 1.71
N LYS A 232 36.58 -15.61 1.40
CA LYS A 232 37.84 -16.21 1.87
C LYS A 232 39.05 -15.42 1.36
N THR A 233 39.04 -15.00 0.10
CA THR A 233 40.08 -14.12 -0.48
C THR A 233 40.16 -12.79 0.27
N LEU A 234 39.04 -12.09 0.44
CA LEU A 234 39.00 -10.82 1.17
C LEU A 234 39.49 -10.96 2.62
N CYS A 235 39.14 -12.06 3.29
CA CYS A 235 39.58 -12.36 4.65
C CYS A 235 41.09 -12.59 4.78
N SER A 236 41.78 -12.96 3.70
CA SER A 236 43.24 -13.09 3.69
C SER A 236 43.98 -11.75 3.53
N LEU A 237 43.29 -10.71 3.06
CA LEU A 237 43.88 -9.39 2.84
C LEU A 237 43.99 -8.60 4.14
N LYS A 238 45.16 -8.01 4.39
CA LYS A 238 45.35 -7.04 5.49
C LYS A 238 44.65 -5.73 5.19
N ASP A 239 44.77 -5.25 3.96
CA ASP A 239 44.11 -4.05 3.44
C ASP A 239 43.24 -4.42 2.23
N LEU A 240 41.95 -4.10 2.31
CA LEU A 240 40.99 -4.39 1.23
C LEU A 240 41.29 -3.57 -0.04
N ASN A 241 41.98 -2.43 0.07
CA ASN A 241 42.30 -1.62 -1.11
C ASN A 241 43.26 -2.31 -2.08
N GLN A 242 43.96 -3.35 -1.63
CA GLN A 242 44.83 -4.20 -2.46
C GLN A 242 44.05 -5.19 -3.34
N PHE A 243 42.73 -5.32 -3.13
CA PHE A 243 41.90 -6.17 -3.96
C PHE A 243 41.74 -5.55 -5.36
N THR A 244 42.27 -6.23 -6.38
CA THR A 244 42.18 -5.80 -7.78
C THR A 244 41.00 -6.44 -8.53
N GLY A 245 40.54 -7.60 -8.09
CA GLY A 245 39.32 -8.27 -8.54
C GLY A 245 39.21 -8.47 -10.06
N PHE A 246 37.98 -8.46 -10.56
CA PHE A 246 37.62 -8.71 -11.97
C PHE A 246 37.22 -7.44 -12.73
N GLY A 247 37.85 -6.31 -12.40
CA GLY A 247 37.61 -5.02 -13.06
C GLY A 247 36.43 -4.22 -12.49
N PRO A 248 36.18 -3.00 -13.02
CA PRO A 248 35.13 -2.11 -12.54
C PRO A 248 33.74 -2.57 -13.01
N ARG A 249 32.69 -2.15 -12.29
CA ARG A 249 31.30 -2.28 -12.77
C ARG A 249 31.08 -1.37 -13.98
N VAL A 250 30.42 -1.90 -15.01
CA VAL A 250 30.02 -1.15 -16.21
C VAL A 250 28.49 -1.11 -16.28
N GLU A 251 27.95 0.08 -16.53
CA GLU A 251 26.52 0.26 -16.73
C GLU A 251 26.08 -0.29 -18.10
N ARG A 252 24.93 -0.96 -18.13
CA ARG A 252 24.40 -1.61 -19.34
C ARG A 252 22.88 -1.56 -19.34
N GLN A 253 22.29 -1.52 -20.54
CA GLN A 253 20.85 -1.66 -20.68
C GLN A 253 20.42 -3.09 -20.33
N LYS A 254 19.29 -3.21 -19.64
CA LYS A 254 18.75 -4.47 -19.15
C LYS A 254 17.29 -4.59 -19.51
N THR A 255 16.86 -5.80 -19.83
CA THR A 255 15.46 -6.12 -20.07
C THR A 255 14.78 -6.56 -18.78
N ALA A 256 13.46 -6.39 -18.70
CA ALA A 256 12.70 -6.92 -17.58
C ALA A 256 12.74 -8.46 -17.58
N ALA A 257 13.01 -9.06 -16.41
CA ALA A 257 12.89 -10.50 -16.20
C ALA A 257 11.41 -10.93 -16.17
N GLU A 258 10.54 -10.03 -15.70
CA GLU A 258 9.13 -10.26 -15.47
C GLU A 258 8.29 -9.11 -16.06
N ALA A 259 7.09 -9.42 -16.53
CA ALA A 259 6.15 -8.39 -16.97
C ALA A 259 5.77 -7.47 -15.78
N PRO A 260 5.61 -6.15 -15.98
CA PRO A 260 5.14 -5.27 -14.93
C PRO A 260 3.74 -5.69 -14.47
N LEU A 261 3.56 -5.80 -13.15
CA LEU A 261 2.23 -5.93 -12.57
C LEU A 261 1.45 -4.65 -12.91
N THR A 262 0.43 -4.75 -13.76
CA THR A 262 -0.41 -3.62 -14.14
C THR A 262 -1.67 -3.63 -13.30
N LEU A 263 -1.82 -2.67 -12.38
CA LEU A 263 -3.11 -2.50 -11.71
C LEU A 263 -4.12 -1.92 -12.67
N PRO A 264 -5.41 -2.20 -12.42
CA PRO A 264 -6.48 -1.39 -12.95
C PRO A 264 -6.26 0.08 -12.65
N ASP A 265 -6.57 0.93 -13.62
CA ASP A 265 -6.93 2.30 -13.30
C ASP A 265 -8.32 2.28 -12.65
N PHE A 266 -8.35 2.41 -11.33
CA PHE A 266 -9.59 2.40 -10.57
C PHE A 266 -10.43 3.66 -10.79
N THR A 267 -9.84 4.78 -11.26
CA THR A 267 -10.52 6.09 -11.30
C THR A 267 -11.78 6.09 -12.16
N GLN A 268 -11.85 5.21 -13.15
CA GLN A 268 -12.99 5.10 -14.06
C GLN A 268 -14.03 4.06 -13.64
N ASN A 269 -13.79 3.33 -12.56
CA ASN A 269 -14.55 2.15 -12.16
C ASN A 269 -14.77 1.17 -13.33
N ASP A 270 -13.71 0.85 -14.07
CA ASP A 270 -13.80 -0.01 -15.25
C ASP A 270 -13.99 -1.50 -14.83
N PRO A 271 -15.03 -2.21 -15.33
CA PRO A 271 -15.23 -3.63 -15.05
C PRO A 271 -14.16 -4.56 -15.64
N SER A 272 -13.41 -4.13 -16.67
CA SER A 272 -12.45 -4.96 -17.40
C SER A 272 -11.40 -5.62 -16.50
N ALA A 273 -11.03 -4.89 -15.43
CA ALA A 273 -10.11 -5.31 -14.39
C ALA A 273 -10.50 -6.63 -13.73
N LEU A 274 -11.72 -6.67 -13.17
CA LEU A 274 -12.29 -7.81 -12.47
C LEU A 274 -12.85 -8.88 -13.42
N ALA A 275 -13.17 -8.51 -14.66
CA ALA A 275 -13.64 -9.45 -15.68
C ALA A 275 -12.60 -10.53 -16.03
N ARG A 276 -11.30 -10.21 -15.90
CA ARG A 276 -10.19 -11.17 -16.11
C ARG A 276 -10.17 -12.33 -15.11
N TYR A 277 -10.90 -12.21 -14.01
CA TYR A 277 -10.95 -13.21 -12.95
C TYR A 277 -12.37 -13.78 -12.86
N PRO A 278 -12.65 -14.93 -13.50
CA PRO A 278 -13.99 -15.51 -13.51
C PRO A 278 -14.41 -15.97 -12.11
N LEU A 279 -15.72 -15.85 -11.82
CA LEU A 279 -16.32 -16.47 -10.63
C LEU A 279 -16.44 -17.98 -10.82
N ALA A 280 -16.42 -18.72 -9.71
CA ALA A 280 -16.76 -20.14 -9.72
C ALA A 280 -18.18 -20.37 -10.27
N GLU A 281 -18.38 -21.49 -10.98
CA GLU A 281 -19.67 -21.81 -11.62
C GLU A 281 -20.83 -21.88 -10.61
N SER A 282 -20.56 -22.42 -9.41
CA SER A 282 -21.51 -22.45 -8.30
C SER A 282 -21.99 -21.05 -7.90
N VAL A 283 -21.08 -20.08 -7.83
CA VAL A 283 -21.40 -18.68 -7.52
C VAL A 283 -22.24 -18.06 -8.64
N ASN A 284 -21.86 -18.28 -9.91
CA ASN A 284 -22.65 -17.80 -11.05
C ASN A 284 -24.06 -18.40 -11.10
N LYS A 285 -24.24 -19.64 -10.63
CA LYS A 285 -25.57 -20.25 -10.50
C LYS A 285 -26.40 -19.55 -9.41
N THR A 286 -25.82 -19.30 -8.25
CA THR A 286 -26.49 -18.55 -7.16
C THR A 286 -26.86 -17.13 -7.60
N ILE A 287 -25.98 -16.44 -8.32
CA ILE A 287 -26.26 -15.09 -8.87
C ILE A 287 -27.50 -15.10 -9.76
N ARG A 288 -27.55 -16.01 -10.73
CA ARG A 288 -28.71 -16.15 -11.63
C ARG A 288 -29.99 -16.41 -10.85
N GLN A 289 -29.98 -17.37 -9.94
CA GLN A 289 -31.15 -17.69 -9.11
C GLN A 289 -31.67 -16.50 -8.28
N VAL A 290 -30.76 -15.65 -7.79
CA VAL A 290 -31.12 -14.46 -7.01
C VAL A 290 -31.64 -13.31 -7.88
N LEU A 291 -31.16 -13.20 -9.13
CA LEU A 291 -31.51 -12.13 -10.07
C LEU A 291 -32.63 -12.50 -11.05
N ASP A 292 -33.06 -13.76 -11.10
CA ASP A 292 -34.11 -14.24 -12.00
C ASP A 292 -35.51 -13.63 -11.69
N ASP A 293 -35.68 -12.96 -10.55
CA ASP A 293 -36.90 -12.18 -10.24
C ASP A 293 -36.92 -10.87 -11.04
N THR A 294 -37.94 -10.68 -11.88
CA THR A 294 -38.18 -9.51 -12.77
C THR A 294 -38.11 -8.14 -12.11
N ASN A 295 -38.09 -8.06 -10.76
CA ASN A 295 -37.95 -6.80 -10.04
C ASN A 295 -36.64 -6.65 -9.26
N SER A 296 -35.62 -7.45 -9.55
CA SER A 296 -34.41 -7.51 -8.72
C SER A 296 -33.25 -6.61 -9.16
N THR A 297 -33.27 -6.11 -10.40
CA THR A 297 -32.16 -5.32 -10.93
C THR A 297 -32.24 -3.85 -10.56
N PRO A 298 -31.10 -3.17 -10.30
CA PRO A 298 -31.07 -1.73 -10.08
C PRO A 298 -31.70 -0.94 -11.25
N THR A 299 -32.44 0.12 -10.93
CA THR A 299 -33.19 0.94 -11.91
C THR A 299 -32.38 2.13 -12.44
N PHE A 300 -31.08 2.16 -12.14
CA PHE A 300 -30.13 3.18 -12.57
C PHE A 300 -28.97 2.57 -13.35
N SER A 301 -28.29 3.37 -14.16
CA SER A 301 -27.01 2.99 -14.78
C SER A 301 -25.82 3.36 -13.89
N ARG A 302 -25.86 4.54 -13.24
CA ARG A 302 -24.81 5.03 -12.33
C ARG A 302 -25.41 5.81 -11.15
N LEU A 303 -24.86 5.58 -9.97
CA LEU A 303 -25.11 6.34 -8.74
C LEU A 303 -23.77 6.79 -8.15
N THR A 304 -23.61 8.08 -7.89
CA THR A 304 -22.43 8.62 -7.19
C THR A 304 -22.85 9.47 -6.01
N PHE A 305 -22.09 9.41 -4.93
CA PHE A 305 -22.30 10.23 -3.74
C PHE A 305 -21.03 10.29 -2.89
N THR A 306 -20.96 11.30 -2.03
CA THR A 306 -19.94 11.44 -0.99
C THR A 306 -20.57 11.15 0.38
N GLN A 307 -20.07 10.12 1.07
CA GLN A 307 -20.43 9.82 2.47
C GLN A 307 -19.54 10.63 3.39
N VAL A 308 -20.14 11.34 4.34
CA VAL A 308 -19.42 12.11 5.38
C VAL A 308 -19.74 11.50 6.75
N TRP A 309 -18.71 11.18 7.51
CA TRP A 309 -18.84 10.54 8.82
C TRP A 309 -19.27 11.55 9.89
N PRO A 310 -20.06 11.11 10.90
CA PRO A 310 -20.40 11.96 12.01
C PRO A 310 -19.20 12.13 12.95
N GLY A 311 -18.69 13.35 13.13
CA GLY A 311 -17.58 13.62 14.03
C GLY A 311 -16.88 14.95 13.74
N PRO A 312 -15.90 15.34 14.57
CA PRO A 312 -15.07 16.54 14.34
C PRO A 312 -14.09 16.36 13.18
N ASP A 313 -13.78 15.11 12.80
CA ASP A 313 -12.94 14.80 11.67
C ASP A 313 -13.82 14.74 10.41
N ASP A 314 -13.55 15.60 9.42
CA ASP A 314 -14.21 15.64 8.10
C ASP A 314 -13.88 14.41 7.22
N SER A 315 -13.93 13.22 7.81
CA SER A 315 -13.71 11.95 7.12
C SER A 315 -14.82 11.75 6.10
N SER A 316 -14.41 11.50 4.85
CA SER A 316 -15.33 11.25 3.76
C SER A 316 -14.81 10.18 2.81
N ALA A 317 -15.74 9.59 2.09
CA ALA A 317 -15.47 8.62 1.03
C ALA A 317 -16.41 8.92 -0.13
N GLN A 318 -15.85 8.95 -1.33
CA GLN A 318 -16.63 9.06 -2.55
C GLN A 318 -16.95 7.65 -3.05
N THR A 319 -18.23 7.36 -3.24
CA THR A 319 -18.70 6.07 -3.76
C THR A 319 -19.27 6.29 -5.15
N ARG A 320 -18.88 5.43 -6.10
CA ARG A 320 -19.53 5.27 -7.40
C ARG A 320 -20.03 3.85 -7.55
N ILE A 321 -21.29 3.68 -7.93
CA ILE A 321 -21.94 2.39 -8.17
C ILE A 321 -22.43 2.37 -9.60
N ASP A 322 -21.90 1.48 -10.41
CA ASP A 322 -22.36 1.24 -11.79
C ASP A 322 -23.12 -0.08 -11.87
N ARG A 323 -24.26 -0.11 -12.56
CA ARG A 323 -24.99 -1.36 -12.84
C ARG A 323 -24.29 -2.13 -13.95
N LEU A 324 -24.02 -3.41 -13.72
CA LEU A 324 -23.43 -4.31 -14.70
C LEU A 324 -24.52 -4.99 -15.57
N PRO A 325 -24.17 -5.47 -16.78
CA PRO A 325 -25.13 -6.13 -17.68
C PRO A 325 -25.81 -7.37 -17.09
N ASP A 326 -25.16 -8.06 -16.14
CA ASP A 326 -25.70 -9.23 -15.44
C ASP A 326 -26.65 -8.88 -14.29
N GLY A 327 -26.91 -7.59 -14.05
CA GLY A 327 -27.78 -7.10 -12.97
C GLY A 327 -27.05 -6.88 -11.63
N SER A 328 -25.81 -7.34 -11.49
CA SER A 328 -24.95 -7.03 -10.34
C SER A 328 -24.45 -5.57 -10.40
N THR A 329 -23.75 -5.14 -9.36
CA THR A 329 -23.19 -3.78 -9.29
C THR A 329 -21.67 -3.81 -9.16
N LEU A 330 -21.02 -2.86 -9.83
CA LEU A 330 -19.61 -2.53 -9.66
C LEU A 330 -19.48 -1.26 -8.82
N THR A 331 -18.99 -1.40 -7.60
CA THR A 331 -18.88 -0.31 -6.64
C THR A 331 -17.42 0.07 -6.47
N LEU A 332 -17.08 1.34 -6.67
CA LEU A 332 -15.80 1.93 -6.33
C LEU A 332 -15.97 2.84 -5.11
N ASP A 333 -15.31 2.49 -4.02
CA ASP A 333 -15.12 3.37 -2.87
C ASP A 333 -13.75 4.03 -2.98
N THR A 334 -13.73 5.36 -3.02
CA THR A 334 -12.53 6.20 -2.98
C THR A 334 -12.43 6.86 -1.62
N LEU A 335 -11.52 6.35 -0.80
CA LEU A 335 -11.20 6.92 0.50
C LEU A 335 -10.02 7.87 0.32
N ILE A 336 -10.08 9.07 0.89
CA ILE A 336 -8.93 9.99 0.87
C ILE A 336 -8.35 10.03 2.28
N LEU A 337 -7.13 9.51 2.46
CA LEU A 337 -6.39 9.67 3.72
C LEU A 337 -5.24 10.63 3.47
N LYS A 338 -5.29 11.82 4.08
CA LYS A 338 -4.28 12.88 3.91
C LYS A 338 -3.94 13.24 2.46
N GLY A 339 -4.95 13.39 1.61
CA GLY A 339 -4.75 13.70 0.20
C GLY A 339 -4.25 12.53 -0.65
N ILE A 340 -4.08 11.33 -0.06
CA ILE A 340 -3.78 10.10 -0.80
C ILE A 340 -5.09 9.35 -1.04
N PRO A 341 -5.49 9.11 -2.30
CA PRO A 341 -6.67 8.32 -2.61
C PRO A 341 -6.37 6.82 -2.49
N PHE A 342 -7.33 6.08 -1.94
CA PHE A 342 -7.35 4.62 -1.83
C PHE A 342 -8.61 4.14 -2.51
N TYR A 343 -8.44 3.16 -3.38
CA TYR A 343 -9.54 2.61 -4.14
C TYR A 343 -9.84 1.20 -3.64
N ILE A 344 -11.11 0.94 -3.41
CA ILE A 344 -11.60 -0.42 -3.25
C ILE A 344 -12.74 -0.62 -4.22
N GLN A 345 -12.52 -1.52 -5.18
CA GLN A 345 -13.53 -1.90 -6.17
C GLN A 345 -14.17 -3.22 -5.77
N TYR A 346 -15.49 -3.29 -5.80
CA TYR A 346 -16.27 -4.49 -5.51
C TYR A 346 -17.18 -4.83 -6.67
N GLN A 347 -17.32 -6.12 -6.98
CA GLN A 347 -18.50 -6.64 -7.67
C GLN A 347 -19.44 -7.22 -6.62
N ARG A 348 -20.71 -6.78 -6.58
CA ARG A 348 -21.68 -7.14 -5.54
C ARG A 348 -23.07 -7.44 -6.09
N LEU A 349 -23.85 -8.26 -5.39
CA LEU A 349 -25.31 -8.27 -5.55
C LEU A 349 -25.93 -7.17 -4.69
N PHE A 350 -26.80 -6.38 -5.31
CA PHE A 350 -27.55 -5.30 -4.66
C PHE A 350 -26.66 -4.27 -3.90
N ASN A 351 -25.37 -4.16 -4.26
CA ASN A 351 -24.34 -3.41 -3.52
C ASN A 351 -24.15 -3.85 -2.03
N LEU A 352 -24.47 -5.09 -1.69
CA LEU A 352 -24.32 -5.61 -0.32
C LEU A 352 -23.59 -6.97 -0.26
N VAL A 353 -23.93 -7.93 -1.12
CA VAL A 353 -23.33 -9.28 -1.08
C VAL A 353 -22.04 -9.29 -1.93
N ASN A 354 -20.89 -9.59 -1.33
CA ASN A 354 -19.59 -9.56 -2.02
C ASN A 354 -19.37 -10.77 -2.97
N LEU A 355 -19.03 -10.47 -4.24
CA LEU A 355 -18.66 -11.47 -5.24
C LEU A 355 -17.16 -11.38 -5.60
N LYS A 356 -16.66 -10.16 -5.78
CA LYS A 356 -15.25 -9.86 -6.03
C LYS A 356 -14.85 -8.58 -5.32
N GLU A 357 -13.57 -8.46 -5.01
CA GLU A 357 -13.01 -7.29 -4.34
C GLU A 357 -11.57 -7.07 -4.76
N TRP A 358 -11.22 -5.83 -5.11
CA TRP A 358 -9.85 -5.43 -5.36
C TRP A 358 -9.55 -4.13 -4.62
N ASP A 359 -8.68 -4.24 -3.63
CA ASP A 359 -8.09 -3.11 -2.92
C ASP A 359 -6.81 -2.68 -3.64
N SER A 360 -6.67 -1.37 -3.92
CA SER A 360 -5.48 -0.76 -4.54
C SER A 360 -4.15 -1.06 -3.81
N MET A 361 -4.21 -1.48 -2.54
CA MET A 361 -3.05 -1.93 -1.75
C MET A 361 -2.69 -3.41 -1.95
N GLN A 362 -3.47 -4.17 -2.74
CA GLN A 362 -3.26 -5.59 -3.01
C GLN A 362 -2.84 -5.83 -4.46
N ASN A 363 -1.93 -6.78 -4.66
CA ASN A 363 -1.43 -7.13 -6.00
C ASN A 363 -2.47 -7.85 -6.88
N SER A 364 -3.51 -8.39 -6.26
CA SER A 364 -4.51 -9.25 -6.90
C SER A 364 -5.85 -9.18 -6.16
N PRO A 365 -6.97 -9.42 -6.86
CA PRO A 365 -8.29 -9.38 -6.25
C PRO A 365 -8.58 -10.64 -5.42
N LEU A 366 -9.55 -10.51 -4.51
CA LEU A 366 -10.25 -11.61 -3.85
C LEU A 366 -11.47 -11.99 -4.68
N ILE A 367 -11.62 -13.28 -4.98
CA ILE A 367 -12.67 -13.82 -5.83
C ILE A 367 -13.45 -14.89 -5.06
N SER A 368 -14.78 -14.76 -4.97
CA SER A 368 -15.64 -15.74 -4.32
C SER A 368 -15.58 -17.10 -5.03
N GLN A 369 -15.26 -18.13 -4.27
CA GLN A 369 -15.25 -19.55 -4.67
C GLN A 369 -16.57 -20.24 -4.31
N SER A 370 -17.22 -19.79 -3.23
CA SER A 370 -18.57 -20.20 -2.86
C SER A 370 -19.36 -19.00 -2.34
N LEU A 371 -20.69 -19.09 -2.47
CA LEU A 371 -21.63 -18.08 -1.99
C LEU A 371 -22.89 -18.76 -1.45
N GLU A 372 -23.20 -18.47 -0.20
CA GLU A 372 -24.48 -18.75 0.43
C GLU A 372 -25.16 -17.42 0.73
N THR A 373 -26.40 -17.23 0.28
CA THR A 373 -27.16 -16.01 0.58
C THR A 373 -28.66 -16.27 0.55
N ASP A 374 -29.38 -15.64 1.46
CA ASP A 374 -30.85 -15.58 1.43
C ASP A 374 -31.35 -14.15 1.13
N PHE A 375 -30.45 -13.23 0.78
CA PHE A 375 -30.81 -11.87 0.37
C PHE A 375 -31.59 -11.88 -0.94
N ASN A 376 -32.58 -10.99 -1.00
CA ASN A 376 -33.33 -10.68 -2.19
C ASN A 376 -33.36 -9.15 -2.40
N ALA A 377 -33.81 -8.75 -3.57
CA ALA A 377 -33.85 -7.34 -3.94
C ALA A 377 -34.98 -6.56 -3.25
N ALA A 378 -35.91 -7.21 -2.55
CA ALA A 378 -37.05 -6.57 -1.88
C ALA A 378 -37.13 -7.10 -0.43
N PRO A 379 -36.39 -6.48 0.51
CA PRO A 379 -36.30 -6.96 1.88
C PRO A 379 -37.67 -6.95 2.56
N ILE A 380 -37.93 -7.97 3.38
CA ILE A 380 -39.18 -8.11 4.12
C ILE A 380 -38.98 -7.52 5.51
N VAL A 381 -39.88 -6.63 5.91
CA VAL A 381 -39.91 -5.99 7.23
C VAL A 381 -39.78 -7.01 8.37
N GLY A 382 -38.87 -6.78 9.31
CA GLY A 382 -38.64 -7.66 10.46
C GLY A 382 -37.92 -8.97 10.15
N LYS A 383 -37.63 -9.27 8.86
CA LYS A 383 -36.92 -10.49 8.48
C LYS A 383 -35.41 -10.33 8.69
N GLN A 384 -34.77 -11.41 9.07
CA GLN A 384 -33.32 -11.51 9.09
C GLN A 384 -32.81 -12.09 7.77
N TYR A 385 -31.75 -11.48 7.24
CA TYR A 385 -31.02 -11.92 6.06
C TYR A 385 -29.55 -12.18 6.39
N ARG A 386 -28.89 -13.05 5.63
CA ARG A 386 -27.48 -13.41 5.77
C ARG A 386 -26.85 -13.74 4.43
N TRP A 387 -25.54 -13.52 4.38
CA TRP A 387 -24.71 -14.09 3.32
C TRP A 387 -23.35 -14.50 3.87
N LEU A 388 -22.74 -15.49 3.22
CA LEU A 388 -21.40 -16.01 3.47
C LEU A 388 -20.71 -16.24 2.14
N ALA A 389 -19.52 -15.67 1.97
CA ALA A 389 -18.67 -15.91 0.81
C ALA A 389 -17.28 -16.38 1.27
N LEU A 390 -16.83 -17.51 0.70
CA LEU A 390 -15.44 -17.93 0.80
C LEU A 390 -14.68 -17.38 -0.39
N MET A 391 -13.78 -16.44 -0.15
CA MET A 391 -13.04 -15.72 -1.18
C MET A 391 -11.58 -16.15 -1.19
N GLN A 392 -11.00 -16.25 -2.38
CA GLN A 392 -9.60 -16.63 -2.58
C GLN A 392 -8.85 -15.53 -3.34
N ASN A 393 -7.61 -15.27 -2.94
CA ASN A 393 -6.75 -14.37 -3.68
C ASN A 393 -6.36 -15.00 -5.04
N ALA A 394 -6.55 -14.26 -6.13
CA ALA A 394 -6.38 -14.79 -7.47
C ALA A 394 -4.93 -15.17 -7.85
N GLN A 395 -3.93 -14.64 -7.14
CA GLN A 395 -2.50 -14.93 -7.39
C GLN A 395 -1.83 -15.68 -6.22
N ASP A 396 -2.54 -15.85 -5.10
CA ASP A 396 -2.02 -16.50 -3.89
C ASP A 396 -3.13 -17.35 -3.26
N ALA A 397 -3.40 -18.50 -3.88
CA ALA A 397 -4.46 -19.42 -3.51
C ALA A 397 -4.52 -19.79 -2.00
N PRO A 398 -3.39 -19.96 -1.27
CA PRO A 398 -3.39 -20.15 0.19
C PRO A 398 -4.01 -19.00 1.00
N LYS A 399 -4.07 -17.78 0.47
CA LYS A 399 -4.70 -16.62 1.13
C LYS A 399 -6.20 -16.59 0.84
N SER A 400 -6.96 -17.44 1.53
CA SER A 400 -8.42 -17.39 1.56
C SER A 400 -8.95 -16.49 2.68
N LYS A 401 -10.08 -15.81 2.45
CA LYS A 401 -10.84 -15.08 3.47
C LYS A 401 -12.30 -15.53 3.44
N SER A 402 -12.87 -15.74 4.62
CA SER A 402 -14.32 -15.89 4.77
C SER A 402 -14.91 -14.52 5.09
N LYS A 403 -15.94 -14.10 4.36
CA LYS A 403 -16.72 -12.90 4.66
C LYS A 403 -18.16 -13.27 4.90
N ARG A 404 -18.74 -12.75 5.97
CA ARG A 404 -20.13 -13.02 6.36
C ARG A 404 -20.80 -11.74 6.82
N GLN A 405 -22.09 -11.66 6.57
CA GLN A 405 -22.94 -10.61 7.13
C GLN A 405 -24.28 -11.18 7.55
N VAL A 406 -24.83 -10.65 8.64
CA VAL A 406 -26.19 -10.93 9.10
C VAL A 406 -26.88 -9.60 9.33
N CYS A 407 -28.03 -9.37 8.69
CA CYS A 407 -28.78 -8.13 8.76
C CYS A 407 -30.21 -8.37 9.24
N LEU A 408 -30.72 -7.48 10.08
CA LEU A 408 -32.13 -7.42 10.47
C LEU A 408 -32.79 -6.23 9.79
N VAL A 409 -33.89 -6.46 9.07
CA VAL A 409 -34.69 -5.39 8.45
C VAL A 409 -35.56 -4.75 9.52
N GLU A 410 -35.52 -3.43 9.61
CA GLU A 410 -36.31 -2.68 10.58
C GLU A 410 -37.81 -2.70 10.25
N SER A 411 -38.62 -2.38 11.26
CA SER A 411 -40.08 -2.48 11.18
C SER A 411 -40.75 -1.36 10.37
N THR A 412 -40.00 -0.31 10.02
CA THR A 412 -40.57 0.99 9.62
C THR A 412 -40.03 1.45 8.28
N TRP A 413 -40.93 1.87 7.40
CA TRP A 413 -40.58 2.58 6.17
C TRP A 413 -40.31 4.05 6.46
N HIS A 414 -39.30 4.57 5.79
CA HIS A 414 -38.86 5.95 5.92
C HIS A 414 -38.92 6.63 4.54
N ASP A 415 -39.14 7.95 4.52
CA ASP A 415 -39.00 8.76 3.32
C ASP A 415 -37.51 8.87 2.92
N ALA A 416 -37.17 8.49 1.68
CA ALA A 416 -35.78 8.47 1.20
C ALA A 416 -35.13 9.85 1.17
N SER A 417 -35.93 10.92 1.09
CA SER A 417 -35.44 12.30 1.15
C SER A 417 -34.79 12.65 2.50
N MET A 418 -35.06 11.88 3.56
CA MET A 418 -34.38 12.02 4.85
C MET A 418 -32.89 11.68 4.79
N LEU A 419 -32.46 10.85 3.81
CA LEU A 419 -31.04 10.57 3.58
C LEU A 419 -30.41 11.65 2.68
N ASN A 420 -31.11 12.03 1.61
CA ASN A 420 -30.76 13.13 0.71
C ASN A 420 -31.96 13.44 -0.20
N GLU A 421 -32.24 14.71 -0.50
CA GLU A 421 -33.36 15.14 -1.36
C GLU A 421 -33.39 14.51 -2.76
N LYS A 422 -32.25 14.02 -3.28
CA LYS A 422 -32.16 13.34 -4.58
C LYS A 422 -32.67 11.90 -4.54
N PHE A 423 -32.77 11.29 -3.36
CA PHE A 423 -33.35 9.97 -3.20
C PHE A 423 -34.86 10.08 -3.09
N LEU A 424 -35.56 9.49 -4.07
CA LEU A 424 -37.02 9.55 -4.17
C LEU A 424 -37.67 8.32 -3.54
N GLY A 425 -38.93 8.48 -3.16
CA GLY A 425 -39.75 7.39 -2.64
C GLY A 425 -39.39 7.04 -1.19
N ARG A 426 -39.28 5.74 -0.90
CA ARG A 426 -39.11 5.23 0.45
C ARG A 426 -37.88 4.36 0.59
N TYR A 427 -37.44 4.17 1.83
CA TYR A 427 -36.39 3.22 2.17
C TYR A 427 -36.71 2.42 3.43
N LEU A 428 -36.08 1.25 3.53
CA LEU A 428 -36.03 0.43 4.75
C LEU A 428 -34.61 0.43 5.30
N GLU A 429 -34.47 0.58 6.62
CA GLU A 429 -33.20 0.39 7.31
C GLU A 429 -32.93 -1.08 7.59
N LEU A 430 -31.66 -1.46 7.52
CA LEU A 430 -31.15 -2.76 7.91
C LEU A 430 -29.97 -2.55 8.86
N SER A 431 -30.02 -3.19 10.02
CA SER A 431 -28.89 -3.25 10.94
C SER A 431 -28.14 -4.55 10.78
N CYS A 432 -26.87 -4.45 10.42
CA CYS A 432 -26.03 -5.59 10.09
C CYS A 432 -24.87 -5.78 11.06
N THR A 433 -24.54 -7.05 11.30
CA THR A 433 -23.28 -7.49 11.89
C THR A 433 -22.42 -8.14 10.81
N ASP A 434 -21.22 -7.60 10.63
CA ASP A 434 -20.24 -8.01 9.62
C ASP A 434 -19.13 -8.85 10.28
N ASP A 435 -18.72 -9.92 9.62
CA ASP A 435 -17.42 -10.56 9.81
C ASP A 435 -16.65 -10.44 8.48
N ARG A 436 -15.59 -9.64 8.48
CA ARG A 436 -14.83 -9.30 7.26
C ARG A 436 -13.63 -10.23 7.04
N GLY A 437 -13.55 -11.34 7.79
CA GLY A 437 -12.48 -12.32 7.71
C GLY A 437 -11.27 -11.98 8.58
N ASP A 438 -11.41 -11.02 9.50
CA ASP A 438 -10.43 -10.65 10.52
C ASP A 438 -10.83 -11.13 11.93
N GLY A 439 -11.96 -11.85 12.06
CA GLY A 439 -12.46 -12.39 13.31
C GLY A 439 -13.07 -11.35 14.26
N LYS A 440 -13.25 -10.10 13.82
CA LYS A 440 -13.87 -9.04 14.61
C LYS A 440 -15.24 -8.67 14.05
N ALA A 441 -16.27 -8.85 14.87
CA ALA A 441 -17.60 -8.40 14.52
C ALA A 441 -17.62 -6.87 14.42
N MET A 442 -18.14 -6.34 13.32
CA MET A 442 -18.38 -4.90 13.13
C MET A 442 -19.85 -4.64 12.83
N SER A 443 -20.33 -3.47 13.21
CA SER A 443 -21.68 -3.03 12.84
C SER A 443 -21.65 -2.19 11.57
N SER A 444 -22.63 -2.42 10.70
CA SER A 444 -22.94 -1.55 9.56
C SER A 444 -24.44 -1.43 9.43
N ASP A 445 -24.94 -0.22 9.20
CA ASP A 445 -26.34 0.01 8.89
C ASP A 445 -26.48 0.36 7.40
N TYR A 446 -27.51 -0.19 6.75
CA TYR A 446 -27.81 0.02 5.33
C TYR A 446 -29.23 0.54 5.14
N ALA A 447 -29.45 1.27 4.06
CA ALA A 447 -30.78 1.59 3.54
C ALA A 447 -31.00 0.83 2.24
N TRP A 448 -32.14 0.13 2.14
CA TRP A 448 -32.67 -0.34 0.88
C TRP A 448 -33.53 0.76 0.26
N LEU A 449 -33.10 1.32 -0.86
CA LEU A 449 -33.81 2.37 -1.59
C LEU A 449 -34.79 1.73 -2.58
N GLU A 450 -36.10 1.89 -2.36
CA GLU A 450 -37.15 1.24 -3.15
C GLU A 450 -37.10 1.64 -4.63
N ASP A 451 -36.97 2.94 -4.90
CA ASP A 451 -36.95 3.49 -6.27
C ASP A 451 -35.70 3.05 -7.06
N LEU A 452 -34.55 2.91 -6.39
CA LEU A 452 -33.28 2.53 -7.02
C LEU A 452 -33.01 1.01 -7.01
N ARG A 453 -33.74 0.26 -6.17
CA ARG A 453 -33.58 -1.19 -5.93
C ARG A 453 -32.15 -1.56 -5.54
N ILE A 454 -31.58 -0.84 -4.58
CA ILE A 454 -30.19 -1.00 -4.15
C ILE A 454 -30.04 -0.78 -2.65
N PHE A 455 -29.07 -1.46 -2.05
CA PHE A 455 -28.62 -1.14 -0.69
C PHE A 455 -27.48 -0.12 -0.74
N ILE A 456 -27.55 0.91 0.10
CA ILE A 456 -26.44 1.82 0.38
C ILE A 456 -26.13 1.80 1.87
N ARG A 457 -24.86 1.89 2.23
CA ARG A 457 -24.46 1.98 3.63
C ARG A 457 -24.82 3.37 4.16
N ILE A 458 -25.55 3.45 5.27
CA ILE A 458 -26.02 4.71 5.87
C ILE A 458 -25.39 5.00 7.24
N GLY A 459 -24.66 4.03 7.81
CA GLY A 459 -24.04 4.23 9.11
C GLY A 459 -23.41 2.99 9.71
N TYR A 460 -23.19 3.06 11.01
CA TYR A 460 -22.70 1.99 11.87
C TYR A 460 -23.19 2.20 13.30
N GLN A 461 -22.97 1.23 14.18
CA GLN A 461 -23.29 1.35 15.60
C GLN A 461 -22.02 1.36 16.45
N GLU A 462 -22.01 2.24 17.44
CA GLU A 462 -20.92 2.42 18.39
C GLU A 462 -21.52 2.67 19.78
N ASP A 463 -21.09 1.91 20.77
CA ASP A 463 -21.64 1.94 22.14
C ASP A 463 -23.17 1.85 22.19
N GLY A 464 -23.74 0.99 21.33
CA GLY A 464 -25.18 0.78 21.21
C GLY A 464 -25.96 1.94 20.57
N LYS A 465 -25.27 2.94 20.00
CA LYS A 465 -25.89 4.09 19.33
C LYS A 465 -25.62 4.07 17.84
N LYS A 466 -26.66 4.34 17.05
CA LYS A 466 -26.57 4.55 15.60
C LYS A 466 -25.78 5.83 15.29
N LYS A 467 -24.75 5.71 14.47
CA LYS A 467 -23.95 6.80 13.89
C LYS A 467 -24.29 6.85 12.40
N ARG A 468 -24.86 7.97 11.94
CA ARG A 468 -25.39 8.13 10.58
C ARG A 468 -24.45 8.97 9.71
N PHE A 469 -24.28 8.56 8.46
CA PHE A 469 -23.55 9.34 7.47
C PHE A 469 -24.41 10.45 6.90
N MET A 470 -23.78 11.56 6.54
CA MET A 470 -24.41 12.56 5.68
C MET A 470 -24.01 12.31 4.23
N PHE A 471 -24.96 12.45 3.32
CA PHE A 471 -24.74 12.25 1.88
C PHE A 471 -24.67 13.60 1.16
N LYS A 472 -23.58 13.84 0.45
CA LYS A 472 -23.35 15.01 -0.40
C LYS A 472 -23.15 14.60 -1.86
N GLU A 473 -23.29 15.55 -2.78
CA GLU A 473 -22.95 15.38 -4.21
C GLU A 473 -23.63 14.14 -4.83
N VAL A 474 -24.89 13.91 -4.45
CA VAL A 474 -25.67 12.77 -4.95
C VAL A 474 -26.05 13.02 -6.40
N GLU A 475 -25.62 12.14 -7.29
CA GLU A 475 -25.97 12.13 -8.71
C GLU A 475 -26.45 10.73 -9.13
N ILE A 476 -27.56 10.70 -9.88
CA ILE A 476 -28.22 9.47 -10.33
C ILE A 476 -28.43 9.57 -11.84
N ILE A 477 -27.86 8.63 -12.58
CA ILE A 477 -28.06 8.46 -14.02
C ILE A 477 -28.89 7.19 -14.23
N ARG A 478 -30.03 7.30 -14.91
CA ARG A 478 -30.96 6.18 -15.13
C ARG A 478 -30.73 5.44 -16.43
#